data_AF-A0A6S6M3X0-F1
#
_entry.id   AF-A0A6S6M3X0-F1
#
_cell.length_a   1.000
_cell.length_b   1.000
_cell.length_c   1.000
_cell.angle_alpha   90.00
_cell.angle_beta   90.00
_cell.angle_gamma   90.00
#
_symmetry.space_group_name_H-M   'P 1'
#
loop_
_entity.id
_entity.type
_entity.pdbx_description
1 polymer ?
#
loop_
_entity_poly.entity_id
_entity_poly.type
_entity_poly.pdbx_seq_one_letter_code
_entity_poly.pdbx_strand_id
1 'polypeptide(L)'
;MSKAVNQVVKELSEAMMAGKLDVRADLKGLKGDDVETVSLINGMIDALVAPLRLAGGALQEIVHGKLPPFVIDEYQGEFHQIKQDINTLLAILYGIHAEAVHLTDSIGEGKLRTRGNDWDYQGVWKELIAGFNGTLDAVIAPIHEAGEVLERLARYDLKSRMSGKYRGEHAAIRKAMNSTAGALNDAIAQVSEAVGLVSDVERRISSVSSSFAQGASEQSKELGETSVSLAQLSQSATKSAQRSKEANADAKKASDAIRLAKEAMGRMLASMDEISGAAESTASIAGEIDGIAQETGVLAGSTVEKAARMRISAGGFGVVAQEIRKLSRQCSQTANAMKEFEKKLGQEHQEEFGALVASLLQIARFSNLLGVNAAVEAAHVEGAGNEFKAMTDEIHALAVRSADAAKSTGALTRSSQDLARQGVVISREIDRELEGAVEAAQAIARFADDILQSIEGQTAGIEEINARAAHITGVTEKNASGAADSLLAAKELEAQVAKLSTMVNRFTF
;
A
#
# COMPACT_ATOMS: atom_id res chain seq x y z
N MET A 1 -149.03 -20.33 -9.44
CA MET A 1 -147.97 -21.23 -8.92
C MET A 1 -148.60 -22.41 -8.20
N SER A 2 -148.33 -23.65 -8.65
CA SER A 2 -148.78 -24.85 -7.95
C SER A 2 -147.92 -25.14 -6.69
N LYS A 3 -148.44 -25.96 -5.76
CA LYS A 3 -147.68 -26.43 -4.58
C LYS A 3 -146.38 -27.14 -4.95
N ALA A 4 -146.32 -27.76 -6.15
CA ALA A 4 -145.13 -28.47 -6.63
C ALA A 4 -143.98 -27.50 -6.93
N VAL A 5 -144.25 -26.36 -7.58
CA VAL A 5 -143.23 -25.34 -7.89
C VAL A 5 -142.64 -24.73 -6.60
N ASN A 6 -143.46 -24.46 -5.58
CA ASN A 6 -142.96 -23.93 -4.31
C ASN A 6 -142.01 -24.88 -3.58
N GLN A 7 -142.27 -26.19 -3.64
CA GLN A 7 -141.38 -27.19 -3.05
C GLN A 7 -140.06 -27.28 -3.81
N VAL A 8 -140.11 -27.27 -5.15
CA VAL A 8 -138.93 -27.25 -6.02
C VAL A 8 -138.07 -26.00 -5.79
N VAL A 9 -138.69 -24.83 -5.71
CA VAL A 9 -138.00 -23.56 -5.41
C VAL A 9 -137.32 -23.63 -4.03
N LYS A 10 -137.98 -24.22 -3.03
CA LYS A 10 -137.42 -24.39 -1.69
C LYS A 10 -136.20 -25.32 -1.69
N GLU A 11 -136.29 -26.47 -2.35
CA GLU A 11 -135.18 -27.44 -2.47
C GLU A 11 -133.97 -26.84 -3.21
N LEU A 12 -134.21 -26.14 -4.32
CA LEU A 12 -133.15 -25.45 -5.06
C LEU A 12 -132.51 -24.33 -4.23
N SER A 13 -133.31 -23.56 -3.49
CA SER A 13 -132.83 -22.51 -2.62
C SER A 13 -131.96 -23.05 -1.48
N GLU A 14 -132.38 -24.14 -0.83
CA GLU A 14 -131.59 -24.83 0.20
C GLU A 14 -130.26 -25.37 -0.36
N ALA A 15 -130.28 -25.96 -1.56
CA ALA A 15 -129.07 -26.44 -2.22
C ALA A 15 -128.08 -25.32 -2.55
N MET A 16 -128.57 -24.21 -3.11
CA MET A 16 -127.76 -23.04 -3.45
C MET A 16 -127.16 -22.37 -2.21
N MET A 17 -127.93 -22.20 -1.12
CA MET A 17 -127.42 -21.67 0.15
C MET A 17 -126.38 -22.59 0.79
N ALA A 18 -126.47 -23.91 0.57
CA ALA A 18 -125.48 -24.88 1.01
C ALA A 18 -124.24 -24.98 0.10
N GLY A 19 -124.14 -24.15 -0.95
CA GLY A 19 -123.04 -24.17 -1.91
C GLY A 19 -123.05 -25.36 -2.88
N LYS A 20 -124.17 -26.10 -2.97
CA LYS A 20 -124.33 -27.25 -3.89
C LYS A 20 -124.81 -26.77 -5.25
N LEU A 21 -123.87 -26.25 -6.02
CA LEU A 21 -124.12 -25.54 -7.29
C LEU A 21 -124.51 -26.46 -8.46
N ASP A 22 -124.33 -27.78 -8.37
CA ASP A 22 -124.70 -28.72 -9.44
C ASP A 22 -126.16 -29.19 -9.39
N VAL A 23 -126.94 -28.78 -8.37
CA VAL A 23 -128.32 -29.23 -8.18
C VAL A 23 -129.27 -28.47 -9.12
N ARG A 24 -130.11 -29.20 -9.85
CA ARG A 24 -131.15 -28.67 -10.74
C ARG A 24 -132.50 -29.30 -10.41
N ALA A 25 -133.58 -28.57 -10.66
CA ALA A 25 -134.92 -29.07 -10.49
C ALA A 25 -135.30 -30.04 -11.62
N ASP A 26 -135.94 -31.15 -11.27
CA ASP A 26 -136.48 -32.10 -12.25
C ASP A 26 -137.75 -31.53 -12.91
N LEU A 27 -137.80 -31.61 -14.24
CA LEU A 27 -138.94 -31.15 -15.04
C LEU A 27 -140.02 -32.23 -15.19
N LYS A 28 -139.73 -33.49 -14.82
CA LYS A 28 -140.66 -34.61 -14.96
C LYS A 28 -141.84 -34.48 -13.97
N GLY A 29 -143.06 -34.38 -14.51
CA GLY A 29 -144.30 -34.35 -13.72
C GLY A 29 -144.93 -32.96 -13.56
N LEU A 30 -144.26 -31.90 -14.02
CA LEU A 30 -144.79 -30.54 -14.11
C LEU A 30 -145.61 -30.38 -15.41
N LYS A 31 -146.63 -29.50 -15.42
CA LYS A 31 -147.51 -29.26 -16.59
C LYS A 31 -147.72 -27.76 -16.82
N GLY A 32 -147.78 -27.34 -18.09
CA GLY A 32 -148.01 -25.95 -18.48
C GLY A 32 -146.93 -25.01 -17.94
N ASP A 33 -147.35 -23.82 -17.49
CA ASP A 33 -146.50 -22.70 -17.02
C ASP A 33 -145.54 -23.07 -15.88
N ASP A 34 -145.80 -24.14 -15.12
CA ASP A 34 -144.92 -24.63 -14.05
C ASP A 34 -143.59 -25.20 -14.62
N VAL A 35 -143.61 -25.84 -15.79
CA VAL A 35 -142.40 -26.34 -16.48
C VAL A 35 -141.54 -25.17 -16.92
N GLU A 36 -142.17 -24.14 -17.49
CA GLU A 36 -141.50 -22.94 -17.97
C GLU A 36 -140.83 -22.19 -16.81
N THR A 37 -141.54 -22.03 -15.69
CA THR A 37 -141.02 -21.35 -14.49
C THR A 37 -139.80 -22.08 -13.90
N VAL A 38 -139.86 -23.41 -13.76
CA VAL A 38 -138.75 -24.21 -13.22
C VAL A 38 -137.57 -24.27 -14.19
N SER A 39 -137.83 -24.30 -15.50
CA SER A 39 -136.79 -24.18 -16.53
C SER A 39 -136.06 -22.83 -16.46
N LEU A 40 -136.80 -21.73 -16.27
CA LEU A 40 -136.21 -20.40 -16.08
C LEU A 40 -135.35 -20.33 -14.80
N ILE A 41 -135.78 -20.96 -13.71
CA ILE A 41 -134.99 -21.03 -12.48
C ILE A 41 -133.72 -21.85 -12.68
N ASN A 42 -133.78 -23.01 -13.35
CA ASN A 42 -132.60 -23.80 -13.68
C ASN A 42 -131.63 -22.99 -14.56
N GLY A 43 -132.14 -22.29 -15.58
CA GLY A 43 -131.35 -21.39 -16.42
C GLY A 43 -130.71 -20.24 -15.63
N MET A 44 -131.40 -19.70 -14.64
CA MET A 44 -130.84 -18.71 -13.71
C MET A 44 -129.70 -19.31 -12.88
N ILE A 45 -129.86 -20.53 -12.37
CA ILE A 45 -128.80 -21.22 -11.61
C ILE A 45 -127.61 -21.51 -12.52
N ASP A 46 -127.82 -22.03 -13.74
CA ASP A 46 -126.73 -22.27 -14.71
C ASP A 46 -125.94 -20.98 -15.01
N ALA A 47 -126.65 -19.86 -15.18
CA ALA A 47 -126.04 -18.55 -15.42
C ALA A 47 -125.20 -18.04 -14.23
N LEU A 48 -125.54 -18.40 -12.99
CA LEU A 48 -124.77 -18.04 -11.78
C LEU A 48 -123.59 -19.00 -11.54
N VAL A 49 -123.77 -20.29 -11.82
CA VAL A 49 -122.84 -21.35 -11.42
C VAL A 49 -121.61 -21.42 -12.33
N ALA A 50 -121.78 -21.26 -13.64
CA ALA A 50 -120.68 -21.36 -14.59
C ALA A 50 -119.54 -20.35 -14.31
N PRO A 51 -119.81 -19.03 -14.14
CA PRO A 51 -118.77 -18.05 -13.80
C PRO A 51 -118.08 -18.32 -12.46
N LEU A 52 -118.84 -18.70 -11.43
CA LEU A 52 -118.30 -18.98 -10.10
C LEU A 52 -117.38 -20.20 -10.08
N ARG A 53 -117.74 -21.26 -10.82
CA ARG A 53 -116.90 -22.46 -10.93
C ARG A 53 -115.62 -22.18 -11.70
N LEU A 54 -115.70 -21.37 -12.75
CA LEU A 54 -114.54 -20.94 -13.52
C LEU A 54 -113.59 -20.08 -12.66
N ALA A 55 -114.13 -19.12 -11.91
CA ALA A 55 -113.35 -18.31 -10.97
C ALA A 55 -112.67 -19.17 -9.89
N GLY A 56 -113.42 -20.10 -9.29
CA GLY A 56 -112.90 -21.03 -8.29
C GLY A 56 -111.79 -21.93 -8.85
N GLY A 57 -111.95 -22.44 -10.07
CA GLY A 57 -110.93 -23.24 -10.74
C GLY A 57 -109.66 -22.43 -11.03
N ALA A 58 -109.80 -21.22 -11.57
CA ALA A 58 -108.65 -20.34 -11.83
C ALA A 58 -107.88 -20.00 -10.55
N LEU A 59 -108.60 -19.68 -9.47
CA LEU A 59 -107.99 -19.44 -8.16
C LEU A 59 -107.29 -20.70 -7.62
N GLN A 60 -107.90 -21.87 -7.77
CA GLN A 60 -107.29 -23.13 -7.35
C GLN A 60 -105.97 -23.40 -8.09
N GLU A 61 -105.90 -23.14 -9.40
CA GLU A 61 -104.66 -23.28 -10.16
C GLU A 61 -103.57 -22.30 -9.67
N ILE A 62 -103.93 -21.03 -9.48
CA ILE A 62 -103.01 -19.98 -8.99
C ILE A 62 -102.43 -20.36 -7.61
N VAL A 63 -103.27 -20.85 -6.70
CA VAL A 63 -102.83 -21.27 -5.35
C VAL A 63 -101.80 -22.41 -5.41
N HIS A 64 -101.85 -23.25 -6.45
CA HIS A 64 -100.87 -24.32 -6.67
C HIS A 64 -99.70 -23.90 -7.56
N GLY A 65 -99.53 -22.59 -7.79
CA GLY A 65 -98.42 -22.03 -8.58
C GLY A 65 -98.56 -22.26 -10.09
N LYS A 66 -99.77 -22.56 -10.58
CA LYS A 66 -100.05 -22.70 -12.02
C LYS A 66 -100.85 -21.51 -12.50
N LEU A 67 -100.41 -20.86 -13.57
CA LEU A 67 -101.16 -19.78 -14.20
C LEU A 67 -102.06 -20.38 -15.28
N PRO A 68 -103.40 -20.38 -15.10
CA PRO A 68 -104.34 -20.83 -16.10
C PRO A 68 -104.42 -19.85 -17.29
N PRO A 69 -104.92 -20.30 -18.46
CA PRO A 69 -105.16 -19.40 -19.58
C PRO A 69 -106.22 -18.34 -19.25
N PHE A 70 -106.20 -17.23 -20.00
CA PHE A 70 -107.22 -16.19 -19.88
C PHE A 70 -108.63 -16.74 -20.13
N VAL A 71 -109.57 -16.22 -19.35
CA VAL A 71 -110.99 -16.51 -19.49
C VAL A 71 -111.49 -15.86 -20.77
N ILE A 72 -111.96 -16.66 -21.73
CA ILE A 72 -112.45 -16.18 -23.02
C ILE A 72 -113.97 -16.15 -23.14
N ASP A 73 -114.67 -16.96 -22.34
CA ASP A 73 -116.14 -17.09 -22.36
C ASP A 73 -116.86 -15.74 -22.23
N GLU A 74 -117.99 -15.58 -22.92
CA GLU A 74 -118.78 -14.35 -22.89
C GLU A 74 -119.71 -14.32 -21.68
N TYR A 75 -119.59 -13.25 -20.90
CA TYR A 75 -120.46 -12.96 -19.77
C TYR A 75 -120.96 -11.52 -19.86
N GLN A 76 -122.14 -11.29 -19.29
CA GLN A 76 -122.81 -9.98 -19.26
C GLN A 76 -122.91 -9.48 -17.82
N GLY A 77 -123.03 -8.16 -17.66
CA GLY A 77 -123.21 -7.52 -16.35
C GLY A 77 -122.06 -7.80 -15.38
N GLU A 78 -122.37 -8.09 -14.12
CA GLU A 78 -121.37 -8.32 -13.05
C GLU A 78 -120.45 -9.52 -13.32
N PHE A 79 -120.93 -10.54 -14.04
CA PHE A 79 -120.08 -11.68 -14.44
C PHE A 79 -119.02 -11.30 -15.46
N HIS A 80 -119.32 -10.31 -16.31
CA HIS A 80 -118.30 -9.71 -17.17
C HIS A 80 -117.21 -9.05 -16.34
N GLN A 81 -117.58 -8.33 -15.27
CA GLN A 81 -116.63 -7.70 -14.37
C GLN A 81 -115.73 -8.72 -13.67
N ILE A 82 -116.30 -9.81 -13.14
CA ILE A 82 -115.53 -10.90 -12.50
C ILE A 82 -114.53 -11.51 -13.50
N LYS A 83 -114.95 -11.77 -14.73
CA LYS A 83 -114.06 -12.22 -15.81
C LYS A 83 -112.91 -11.22 -16.03
N GLN A 84 -113.23 -9.93 -16.14
CA GLN A 84 -112.22 -8.89 -16.34
C GLN A 84 -111.23 -8.88 -15.17
N ASP A 85 -111.72 -8.92 -13.92
CA ASP A 85 -110.87 -8.89 -12.73
C ASP A 85 -109.94 -10.12 -12.66
N ILE A 86 -110.44 -11.32 -12.98
CA ILE A 86 -109.62 -12.54 -13.08
C ILE A 86 -108.57 -12.40 -14.18
N ASN A 87 -108.96 -11.92 -15.37
CA ASN A 87 -108.02 -11.73 -16.47
C ASN A 87 -106.96 -10.67 -16.15
N THR A 88 -107.33 -9.58 -15.47
CA THR A 88 -106.39 -8.58 -14.97
C THR A 88 -105.43 -9.18 -13.95
N LEU A 89 -105.93 -10.00 -13.01
CA LEU A 89 -105.07 -10.72 -12.06
C LEU A 89 -104.09 -11.66 -12.78
N LEU A 90 -104.55 -12.45 -13.75
CA LEU A 90 -103.70 -13.34 -14.54
C LEU A 90 -102.64 -12.56 -15.32
N ALA A 91 -103.02 -11.46 -15.96
CA ALA A 91 -102.07 -10.60 -16.68
C ALA A 91 -100.96 -10.09 -15.74
N ILE A 92 -101.31 -9.64 -14.54
CA ILE A 92 -100.34 -9.20 -13.53
C ILE A 92 -99.41 -10.35 -13.12
N LEU A 93 -99.95 -11.53 -12.83
CA LEU A 93 -99.14 -12.68 -12.39
C LEU A 93 -98.20 -13.18 -13.50
N TYR A 94 -98.68 -13.26 -14.75
CA TYR A 94 -97.83 -13.58 -15.89
C TYR A 94 -96.72 -12.54 -16.07
N GLY A 95 -97.05 -11.24 -15.94
CA GLY A 95 -96.08 -10.15 -16.03
C GLY A 95 -94.99 -10.22 -14.96
N ILE A 96 -95.37 -10.39 -13.69
CA ILE A 96 -94.41 -10.47 -12.57
C ILE A 96 -93.52 -11.70 -12.70
N HIS A 97 -94.08 -12.84 -13.10
CA HIS A 97 -93.30 -14.04 -13.36
C HIS A 97 -92.28 -13.81 -14.48
N ALA A 98 -92.69 -13.18 -15.58
CA ALA A 98 -91.79 -12.83 -16.68
C ALA A 98 -90.66 -11.88 -16.21
N GLU A 99 -90.97 -10.88 -15.38
CA GLU A 99 -89.98 -9.97 -14.84
C GLU A 99 -88.98 -10.67 -13.91
N ALA A 100 -89.46 -11.55 -13.04
CA ALA A 100 -88.59 -12.33 -12.15
C ALA A 100 -87.62 -13.22 -12.93
N VAL A 101 -88.09 -13.90 -13.98
CA VAL A 101 -87.25 -14.70 -14.88
C VAL A 101 -86.23 -13.80 -15.60
N HIS A 102 -86.70 -12.70 -16.20
CA HIS A 102 -85.84 -11.78 -16.95
C HIS A 102 -84.71 -11.19 -16.08
N LEU A 103 -85.02 -10.78 -14.84
CA LEU A 103 -84.02 -10.29 -13.90
C LEU A 103 -83.03 -11.39 -13.51
N THR A 104 -83.53 -12.59 -13.20
CA THR A 104 -82.68 -13.72 -12.81
C THR A 104 -81.71 -14.11 -13.91
N ASP A 105 -82.19 -14.24 -15.14
CA ASP A 105 -81.38 -14.55 -16.31
C ASP A 105 -80.35 -13.45 -16.57
N SER A 106 -80.77 -12.18 -16.52
CA SER A 106 -79.87 -11.04 -16.69
C SER A 106 -78.74 -11.01 -15.65
N ILE A 107 -79.05 -11.26 -14.37
CA ILE A 107 -78.05 -11.31 -13.30
C ILE A 107 -77.11 -12.51 -13.48
N GLY A 108 -77.65 -13.68 -13.87
CA GLY A 108 -76.87 -14.87 -14.20
C GLY A 108 -75.88 -14.64 -15.34
N GLU A 109 -76.26 -13.82 -16.33
CA GLU A 109 -75.39 -13.37 -17.42
C GLU A 109 -74.43 -12.23 -17.04
N GLY A 110 -74.49 -11.73 -15.80
CA GLY A 110 -73.67 -10.61 -15.33
C GLY A 110 -74.15 -9.23 -15.81
N LYS A 111 -75.35 -9.12 -16.39
CA LYS A 111 -76.00 -7.86 -16.76
C LYS A 111 -76.62 -7.19 -15.55
N LEU A 112 -75.77 -6.79 -14.61
CA LEU A 112 -76.20 -6.25 -13.31
C LEU A 112 -76.99 -4.94 -13.45
N ARG A 113 -76.89 -4.21 -14.57
CA ARG A 113 -77.64 -2.94 -14.74
C ARG A 113 -79.11 -3.13 -15.13
N THR A 114 -79.55 -4.36 -15.43
CA THR A 114 -80.95 -4.64 -15.75
C THR A 114 -81.84 -4.38 -14.54
N ARG A 115 -82.98 -3.74 -14.75
CA ARG A 115 -83.99 -3.46 -13.73
C ARG A 115 -85.35 -3.97 -14.19
N GLY A 116 -86.17 -4.37 -13.24
CA GLY A 116 -87.53 -4.78 -13.51
C GLY A 116 -88.43 -3.58 -13.75
N ASN A 117 -89.42 -3.75 -14.62
CA ASN A 117 -90.37 -2.70 -14.96
C ASN A 117 -91.44 -2.59 -13.87
N ASP A 118 -91.38 -1.54 -13.05
CA ASP A 118 -92.31 -1.30 -11.95
C ASP A 118 -93.48 -0.37 -12.32
N TRP A 119 -93.41 0.34 -13.46
CA TRP A 119 -94.43 1.33 -13.85
C TRP A 119 -95.68 0.71 -14.45
N ASP A 120 -95.60 -0.53 -14.95
CA ASP A 120 -96.76 -1.28 -15.47
C ASP A 120 -97.65 -1.85 -14.34
N TYR A 121 -97.21 -1.76 -13.08
CA TYR A 121 -97.90 -2.33 -11.93
C TYR A 121 -98.41 -1.26 -10.95
N GLN A 122 -99.37 -1.64 -10.12
CA GLN A 122 -99.95 -0.77 -9.08
C GLN A 122 -100.01 -1.49 -7.72
N GLY A 123 -100.08 -0.70 -6.64
CA GLY A 123 -100.17 -1.21 -5.27
C GLY A 123 -99.00 -2.14 -4.91
N VAL A 124 -99.32 -3.24 -4.23
CA VAL A 124 -98.34 -4.23 -3.73
C VAL A 124 -97.45 -4.83 -4.83
N TRP A 125 -97.95 -4.94 -6.05
CA TRP A 125 -97.19 -5.49 -7.18
C TRP A 125 -96.08 -4.55 -7.64
N LYS A 126 -96.36 -3.25 -7.65
CA LYS A 126 -95.34 -2.23 -7.90
C LYS A 126 -94.29 -2.22 -6.79
N GLU A 127 -94.72 -2.26 -5.54
CA GLU A 127 -93.83 -2.30 -4.38
C GLU A 127 -92.89 -3.51 -4.40
N LEU A 128 -93.38 -4.67 -4.87
CA LEU A 128 -92.58 -5.89 -5.03
C LEU A 128 -91.44 -5.70 -6.05
N ILE A 129 -91.76 -5.24 -7.27
CA ILE A 129 -90.74 -5.01 -8.31
C ILE A 129 -89.77 -3.89 -7.91
N ALA A 130 -90.27 -2.82 -7.31
CA ALA A 130 -89.44 -1.76 -6.75
C ALA A 130 -88.50 -2.28 -5.64
N GLY A 131 -88.98 -3.21 -4.80
CA GLY A 131 -88.18 -3.88 -3.78
C GLY A 131 -87.05 -4.75 -4.36
N PHE A 132 -87.32 -5.49 -5.44
CA PHE A 132 -86.28 -6.23 -6.17
C PHE A 132 -85.23 -5.27 -6.77
N ASN A 133 -85.68 -4.19 -7.41
CA ASN A 133 -84.78 -3.16 -7.94
C ASN A 133 -83.90 -2.54 -6.83
N GLY A 134 -84.48 -2.21 -5.69
CA GLY A 134 -83.73 -1.68 -4.54
C GLY A 134 -82.71 -2.67 -3.97
N THR A 135 -83.05 -3.97 -3.96
CA THR A 135 -82.10 -5.03 -3.56
C THR A 135 -80.93 -5.11 -4.53
N LEU A 136 -81.20 -5.05 -5.84
CA LEU A 136 -80.16 -5.02 -6.86
C LEU A 136 -79.27 -3.79 -6.72
N ASP A 137 -79.83 -2.59 -6.58
CA ASP A 137 -79.06 -1.36 -6.38
C ASP A 137 -78.12 -1.45 -5.17
N ALA A 138 -78.60 -2.02 -4.06
CA ALA A 138 -77.81 -2.19 -2.84
C ALA A 138 -76.62 -3.14 -3.02
N VAL A 139 -76.79 -4.24 -3.76
CA VAL A 139 -75.73 -5.23 -4.01
C VAL A 139 -74.75 -4.75 -5.09
N ILE A 140 -75.23 -4.04 -6.10
CA ILE A 140 -74.44 -3.65 -7.28
C ILE A 140 -73.52 -2.47 -6.99
N ALA A 141 -73.98 -1.48 -6.21
CA ALA A 141 -73.19 -0.29 -5.91
C ALA A 141 -71.74 -0.60 -5.42
N PRO A 142 -71.53 -1.44 -4.39
CA PRO A 142 -70.17 -1.78 -3.94
C PRO A 142 -69.37 -2.62 -4.95
N ILE A 143 -70.02 -3.49 -5.72
CA ILE A 143 -69.34 -4.30 -6.76
C ILE A 143 -68.83 -3.39 -7.88
N HIS A 144 -69.66 -2.43 -8.31
CA HIS A 144 -69.31 -1.48 -9.34
C HIS A 144 -68.14 -0.58 -8.92
N GLU A 145 -68.21 0.03 -7.72
CA GLU A 145 -67.12 0.87 -7.21
C GLU A 145 -65.81 0.08 -7.01
N ALA A 146 -65.88 -1.18 -6.55
CA ALA A 146 -64.71 -2.03 -6.45
C ALA A 146 -64.07 -2.27 -7.84
N GLY A 147 -64.89 -2.50 -8.87
CA GLY A 147 -64.43 -2.60 -10.26
C GLY A 147 -63.73 -1.33 -10.74
N GLU A 148 -64.31 -0.16 -10.49
CA GLU A 148 -63.70 1.14 -10.86
C GLU A 148 -62.35 1.36 -10.16
N VAL A 149 -62.26 1.00 -8.87
CA VAL A 149 -61.01 1.07 -8.12
C VAL A 149 -59.96 0.11 -8.70
N LEU A 150 -60.33 -1.13 -9.01
CA LEU A 150 -59.44 -2.11 -9.64
C LEU A 150 -58.94 -1.63 -11.01
N GLU A 151 -59.81 -1.02 -11.82
CA GLU A 151 -59.37 -0.45 -13.09
C GLU A 151 -58.39 0.71 -12.92
N ARG A 152 -58.59 1.56 -11.91
CA ARG A 152 -57.64 2.64 -11.57
C ARG A 152 -56.31 2.08 -11.08
N LEU A 153 -56.32 1.06 -10.22
CA LEU A 153 -55.11 0.36 -9.78
C LEU A 153 -54.36 -0.28 -10.96
N ALA A 154 -55.07 -0.88 -11.91
CA ALA A 154 -54.48 -1.44 -13.13
C ALA A 154 -53.87 -0.36 -14.04
N ARG A 155 -54.36 0.88 -13.96
CA ARG A 155 -53.79 2.07 -14.60
C ARG A 155 -52.72 2.76 -13.72
N TYR A 156 -52.21 2.07 -12.71
CA TYR A 156 -51.15 2.53 -11.79
C TYR A 156 -51.55 3.69 -10.85
N ASP A 157 -52.84 3.97 -10.69
CA ASP A 157 -53.33 4.94 -9.71
C ASP A 157 -53.58 4.27 -8.35
N LEU A 158 -52.53 4.24 -7.54
CA LEU A 158 -52.53 3.64 -6.20
C LEU A 158 -53.14 4.54 -5.13
N LYS A 159 -53.62 5.74 -5.47
CA LYS A 159 -54.41 6.60 -4.56
C LYS A 159 -55.90 6.27 -4.59
N SER A 160 -56.36 5.53 -5.60
CA SER A 160 -57.77 5.16 -5.74
C SER A 160 -58.27 4.31 -4.56
N ARG A 161 -59.40 4.68 -3.98
CA ARG A 161 -60.02 3.98 -2.85
C ARG A 161 -61.53 3.94 -3.03
N MET A 162 -62.15 2.89 -2.50
CA MET A 162 -63.60 2.84 -2.32
C MET A 162 -64.00 3.82 -1.21
N SER A 163 -64.88 4.75 -1.56
CA SER A 163 -65.37 5.86 -0.74
C SER A 163 -66.82 5.68 -0.28
N GLY A 164 -67.57 4.76 -0.90
CA GLY A 164 -68.96 4.49 -0.57
C GLY A 164 -69.21 4.08 0.89
N LYS A 165 -70.33 4.54 1.44
CA LYS A 165 -70.75 4.28 2.83
C LYS A 165 -71.45 2.92 2.97
N TYR A 166 -70.68 1.85 2.81
CA TYR A 166 -71.19 0.47 2.92
C TYR A 166 -71.24 -0.04 4.36
N ARG A 167 -72.17 -0.98 4.61
CA ARG A 167 -72.39 -1.67 5.90
C ARG A 167 -72.29 -3.19 5.71
N GLY A 168 -72.15 -3.93 6.81
CA GLY A 168 -72.09 -5.39 6.80
C GLY A 168 -70.98 -5.94 5.90
N GLU A 169 -71.29 -6.97 5.11
CA GLU A 169 -70.35 -7.62 4.20
C GLU A 169 -69.81 -6.68 3.11
N HIS A 170 -70.62 -5.73 2.63
CA HIS A 170 -70.15 -4.71 1.69
C HIS A 170 -69.10 -3.77 2.31
N ALA A 171 -69.18 -3.50 3.62
CA ALA A 171 -68.12 -2.78 4.31
C ALA A 171 -66.82 -3.59 4.39
N ALA A 172 -66.92 -4.92 4.48
CA ALA A 172 -65.76 -5.80 4.43
C ALA A 172 -65.10 -5.76 3.05
N ILE A 173 -65.86 -5.74 1.95
CA ILE A 173 -65.33 -5.52 0.59
C ILE A 173 -64.58 -4.19 0.50
N ARG A 174 -65.19 -3.10 0.96
CA ARG A 174 -64.53 -1.77 1.01
C ARG A 174 -63.22 -1.81 1.76
N LYS A 175 -63.21 -2.42 2.95
CA LYS A 175 -62.02 -2.52 3.79
C LYS A 175 -60.94 -3.33 3.09
N ALA A 176 -61.27 -4.53 2.58
CA ALA A 176 -60.34 -5.38 1.88
C ALA A 176 -59.72 -4.66 0.67
N MET A 177 -60.54 -3.98 -0.14
CA MET A 177 -60.05 -3.27 -1.33
C MET A 177 -59.12 -2.11 -0.97
N ASN A 178 -59.52 -1.28 0.01
CA ASN A 178 -58.70 -0.15 0.46
C ASN A 178 -57.41 -0.61 1.14
N SER A 179 -57.44 -1.71 1.89
CA SER A 179 -56.25 -2.31 2.50
C SER A 179 -55.30 -2.86 1.45
N THR A 180 -55.79 -3.55 0.41
CA THR A 180 -54.96 -4.01 -0.71
C THR A 180 -54.32 -2.85 -1.46
N ALA A 181 -55.11 -1.83 -1.79
CA ALA A 181 -54.61 -0.63 -2.45
C ALA A 181 -53.55 0.11 -1.59
N GLY A 182 -53.76 0.17 -0.27
CA GLY A 182 -52.78 0.69 0.68
C GLY A 182 -51.48 -0.13 0.71
N ALA A 183 -51.58 -1.46 0.82
CA ALA A 183 -50.40 -2.33 0.83
C ALA A 183 -49.57 -2.21 -0.46
N LEU A 184 -50.22 -2.08 -1.62
CA LEU A 184 -49.54 -1.83 -2.90
C LEU A 184 -48.87 -0.45 -2.93
N ASN A 185 -49.57 0.59 -2.45
CA ASN A 185 -49.04 1.95 -2.33
C ASN A 185 -47.76 1.98 -1.49
N ASP A 186 -47.81 1.36 -0.30
CA ASP A 186 -46.70 1.32 0.63
C ASP A 186 -45.52 0.51 0.08
N ALA A 187 -45.79 -0.61 -0.61
CA ALA A 187 -44.74 -1.41 -1.25
C ALA A 187 -44.01 -0.63 -2.35
N ILE A 188 -44.74 0.08 -3.22
CA ILE A 188 -44.13 0.90 -4.27
C ILE A 188 -43.38 2.11 -3.69
N ALA A 189 -43.90 2.72 -2.62
CA ALA A 189 -43.19 3.79 -1.91
C ALA A 189 -41.85 3.31 -1.33
N GLN A 190 -41.82 2.14 -0.69
CA GLN A 190 -40.58 1.53 -0.19
C GLN A 190 -39.58 1.22 -1.32
N VAL A 191 -40.06 0.75 -2.47
CA VAL A 191 -39.20 0.55 -3.65
C VAL A 191 -38.64 1.88 -4.15
N SER A 192 -39.45 2.94 -4.20
CA SER A 192 -39.01 4.28 -4.59
C SER A 192 -37.88 4.80 -3.69
N GLU A 193 -38.04 4.64 -2.38
CA GLU A 193 -37.02 5.01 -1.39
C GLU A 193 -35.73 4.21 -1.59
N ALA A 194 -35.84 2.88 -1.74
CA ALA A 194 -34.70 2.01 -1.98
C ALA A 194 -33.93 2.39 -3.27
N VAL A 195 -34.63 2.75 -4.34
CA VAL A 195 -34.02 3.25 -5.59
C VAL A 195 -33.24 4.54 -5.34
N GLY A 196 -33.77 5.46 -4.53
CA GLY A 196 -33.06 6.68 -4.11
C GLY A 196 -31.77 6.38 -3.35
N LEU A 197 -31.82 5.46 -2.38
CA LEU A 197 -30.65 5.04 -1.61
C LEU A 197 -29.58 4.38 -2.50
N VAL A 198 -29.97 3.54 -3.45
CA VAL A 198 -29.03 2.92 -4.41
C VAL A 198 -28.40 3.99 -5.30
N SER A 199 -29.15 5.01 -5.73
CA SER A 199 -28.59 6.14 -6.49
C SER A 199 -27.53 6.91 -5.70
N ASP A 200 -27.73 7.14 -4.40
CA ASP A 200 -26.75 7.81 -3.56
C ASP A 200 -25.49 6.94 -3.34
N VAL A 201 -25.66 5.63 -3.21
CA VAL A 201 -24.54 4.67 -3.14
C VAL A 201 -23.75 4.67 -4.44
N GLU A 202 -24.41 4.65 -5.60
CA GLU A 202 -23.78 4.73 -6.92
C GLU A 202 -22.89 5.97 -7.04
N ARG A 203 -23.42 7.18 -6.74
CA ARG A 203 -22.65 8.42 -6.79
C ARG A 203 -21.43 8.40 -5.87
N ARG A 204 -21.58 7.82 -4.67
CA ARG A 204 -20.47 7.66 -3.72
C ARG A 204 -19.40 6.70 -4.24
N ILE A 205 -19.80 5.57 -4.83
CA ILE A 205 -18.87 4.61 -5.45
C ILE A 205 -18.12 5.29 -6.59
N SER A 206 -18.82 6.02 -7.47
CA SER A 206 -18.22 6.77 -8.58
C SER A 206 -17.18 7.77 -8.08
N SER A 207 -17.51 8.57 -7.05
CA SER A 207 -16.58 9.54 -6.46
C SER A 207 -15.38 8.88 -5.78
N VAL A 208 -15.59 7.86 -4.96
CA VAL A 208 -14.52 7.12 -4.27
C VAL A 208 -13.59 6.45 -5.27
N SER A 209 -14.14 5.81 -6.31
CA SER A 209 -13.35 5.13 -7.33
C SER A 209 -12.53 6.12 -8.14
N SER A 210 -13.08 7.29 -8.49
CA SER A 210 -12.31 8.34 -9.15
C SER A 210 -11.17 8.86 -8.28
N SER A 211 -11.40 9.07 -6.98
CA SER A 211 -10.35 9.47 -6.04
C SER A 211 -9.29 8.39 -5.88
N PHE A 212 -9.68 7.12 -5.88
CA PHE A 212 -8.76 5.99 -5.79
C PHE A 212 -7.89 5.86 -7.05
N ALA A 213 -8.47 6.04 -8.23
CA ALA A 213 -7.72 6.08 -9.49
C ALA A 213 -6.71 7.24 -9.52
N GLN A 214 -7.09 8.42 -9.04
CA GLN A 214 -6.17 9.55 -8.90
C GLN A 214 -5.05 9.24 -7.91
N GLY A 215 -5.38 8.72 -6.72
CA GLY A 215 -4.39 8.34 -5.70
C GLY A 215 -3.42 7.28 -6.20
N ALA A 216 -3.89 6.29 -6.98
CA ALA A 216 -3.03 5.31 -7.62
C ALA A 216 -2.08 5.95 -8.65
N SER A 217 -2.55 6.93 -9.42
CA SER A 217 -1.71 7.68 -10.37
C SER A 217 -0.63 8.49 -9.65
N GLU A 218 -1.00 9.21 -8.57
CA GLU A 218 -0.06 9.97 -7.74
C GLU A 218 0.98 9.06 -7.09
N GLN A 219 0.55 7.92 -6.53
CA GLN A 219 1.44 6.92 -5.95
C GLN A 219 2.42 6.33 -6.97
N SER A 220 1.96 6.11 -8.21
CA SER A 220 2.83 5.66 -9.32
C SER A 220 3.93 6.67 -9.62
N LYS A 221 3.59 7.97 -9.62
CA LYS A 221 4.57 9.05 -9.80
C LYS A 221 5.61 9.06 -8.68
N GLU A 222 5.19 8.98 -7.41
CA GLU A 222 6.10 8.94 -6.26
C GLU A 222 7.04 7.71 -6.29
N LEU A 223 6.54 6.55 -6.71
CA LEU A 223 7.35 5.35 -6.92
C LEU A 223 8.38 5.54 -8.03
N GLY A 224 8.02 6.26 -9.10
CA GLY A 224 8.94 6.66 -10.16
C GLY A 224 10.09 7.52 -9.62
N GLU A 225 9.78 8.54 -8.83
CA GLU A 225 10.77 9.42 -8.18
C GLU A 225 11.64 8.66 -7.16
N THR A 226 11.05 7.74 -6.42
CA THR A 226 11.75 6.85 -5.48
C THR A 226 12.75 5.96 -6.22
N SER A 227 12.35 5.39 -7.36
CA SER A 227 13.22 4.54 -8.20
C SER A 227 14.42 5.31 -8.73
N VAL A 228 14.23 6.57 -9.16
CA VAL A 228 15.33 7.45 -9.59
C VAL A 228 16.29 7.73 -8.43
N SER A 229 15.76 8.01 -7.24
CA SER A 229 16.56 8.25 -6.04
C SER A 229 17.36 7.01 -5.61
N LEU A 230 16.77 5.82 -5.69
CA LEU A 230 17.45 4.55 -5.43
C LEU A 230 18.55 4.26 -6.45
N ALA A 231 18.32 4.57 -7.73
CA ALA A 231 19.36 4.46 -8.76
C ALA A 231 20.55 5.38 -8.46
N GLN A 232 20.30 6.63 -8.05
CA GLN A 232 21.36 7.56 -7.62
C GLN A 232 22.09 7.10 -6.36
N LEU A 233 21.37 6.54 -5.37
CA LEU A 233 21.98 5.97 -4.17
C LEU A 233 22.86 4.77 -4.50
N SER A 234 22.40 3.87 -5.37
CA SER A 234 23.18 2.71 -5.83
C SER A 234 24.46 3.13 -6.57
N GLN A 235 24.36 4.14 -7.43
CA GLN A 235 25.52 4.73 -8.10
C GLN A 235 26.51 5.33 -7.08
N SER A 236 25.99 6.04 -6.08
CA SER A 236 26.81 6.66 -5.02
C SER A 236 27.51 5.61 -4.16
N ALA A 237 26.80 4.55 -3.77
CA ALA A 237 27.36 3.41 -3.03
C ALA A 237 28.50 2.75 -3.82
N THR A 238 28.29 2.51 -5.12
CA THR A 238 29.32 1.95 -6.02
C THR A 238 30.56 2.86 -6.08
N LYS A 239 30.37 4.17 -6.21
CA LYS A 239 31.48 5.14 -6.26
C LYS A 239 32.23 5.22 -4.92
N SER A 240 31.52 5.16 -3.80
CA SER A 240 32.11 5.12 -2.46
C SER A 240 32.91 3.83 -2.23
N ALA A 241 32.43 2.70 -2.74
CA ALA A 241 33.15 1.43 -2.64
C ALA A 241 34.47 1.48 -3.42
N GLN A 242 34.43 2.02 -4.63
CA GLN A 242 35.62 2.19 -5.44
C GLN A 242 36.66 3.10 -4.75
N ARG A 243 36.23 4.25 -4.23
CA ARG A 243 37.10 5.18 -3.49
C ARG A 243 37.69 4.55 -2.22
N SER A 244 36.92 3.74 -1.51
CA SER A 244 37.39 3.07 -0.29
C SER A 244 38.41 1.98 -0.62
N LYS A 245 38.22 1.22 -1.71
CA LYS A 245 39.22 0.28 -2.22
C LYS A 245 40.52 0.97 -2.62
N GLU A 246 40.43 2.11 -3.29
CA GLU A 246 41.60 2.93 -3.66
C GLU A 246 42.33 3.45 -2.42
N ALA A 247 41.59 4.01 -1.44
CA ALA A 247 42.16 4.48 -0.19
C ALA A 247 42.86 3.37 0.61
N ASN A 248 42.26 2.16 0.68
CA ASN A 248 42.90 1.00 1.33
C ASN A 248 44.21 0.61 0.58
N ALA A 249 44.15 0.52 -0.75
CA ALA A 249 45.33 0.19 -1.55
C ALA A 249 46.48 1.21 -1.37
N ASP A 250 46.15 2.50 -1.31
CA ASP A 250 47.14 3.56 -1.13
C ASP A 250 47.68 3.61 0.32
N ALA A 251 46.83 3.38 1.32
CA ALA A 251 47.25 3.21 2.70
C ALA A 251 48.24 2.04 2.86
N LYS A 252 47.97 0.92 2.18
CA LYS A 252 48.87 -0.25 2.18
C LYS A 252 50.22 0.06 1.52
N LYS A 253 50.22 0.73 0.36
CA LYS A 253 51.45 1.20 -0.30
C LYS A 253 52.24 2.15 0.60
N ALA A 254 51.58 3.08 1.28
CA ALA A 254 52.21 4.00 2.21
C ALA A 254 52.87 3.25 3.37
N SER A 255 52.16 2.28 3.97
CA SER A 255 52.72 1.43 5.03
C SER A 255 53.96 0.64 4.56
N ASP A 256 53.95 0.12 3.33
CA ASP A 256 55.10 -0.58 2.76
C ASP A 256 56.30 0.36 2.52
N ALA A 257 56.05 1.56 2.00
CA ALA A 257 57.08 2.58 1.80
C ALA A 257 57.70 3.05 3.12
N ILE A 258 56.88 3.26 4.15
CA ILE A 258 57.33 3.64 5.49
C ILE A 258 58.16 2.51 6.13
N ARG A 259 57.75 1.24 5.95
CA ARG A 259 58.54 0.09 6.42
C ARG A 259 59.93 0.06 5.78
N LEU A 260 60.02 0.28 4.46
CA LEU A 260 61.31 0.38 3.76
C LEU A 260 62.16 1.55 4.25
N ALA A 261 61.54 2.71 4.53
CA ALA A 261 62.22 3.85 5.12
C ALA A 261 62.77 3.53 6.52
N LYS A 262 61.99 2.82 7.35
CA LYS A 262 62.41 2.37 8.69
C LYS A 262 63.61 1.40 8.61
N GLU A 263 63.59 0.47 7.68
CA GLU A 263 64.73 -0.43 7.41
C GLU A 263 65.99 0.35 6.97
N ALA A 264 65.85 1.36 6.11
CA ALA A 264 66.94 2.24 5.73
C ALA A 264 67.47 3.05 6.93
N MET A 265 66.57 3.50 7.81
CA MET A 265 66.91 4.20 9.05
C MET A 265 67.73 3.34 10.00
N GLY A 266 67.34 2.07 10.15
CA GLY A 266 68.09 1.09 10.93
C GLY A 266 69.51 0.89 10.40
N ARG A 267 69.68 0.82 9.06
CA ARG A 267 71.02 0.78 8.46
C ARG A 267 71.83 2.05 8.72
N MET A 268 71.20 3.23 8.64
CA MET A 268 71.89 4.50 8.91
C MET A 268 72.34 4.60 10.37
N LEU A 269 71.49 4.20 11.33
CA LEU A 269 71.84 4.14 12.75
C LEU A 269 73.05 3.23 12.99
N ALA A 270 73.09 2.05 12.36
CA ALA A 270 74.22 1.14 12.45
C ALA A 270 75.51 1.78 11.88
N SER A 271 75.44 2.44 10.72
CA SER A 271 76.60 3.14 10.15
C SER A 271 77.08 4.30 11.02
N MET A 272 76.19 5.04 11.68
CA MET A 272 76.57 6.12 12.60
C MET A 272 77.28 5.61 13.85
N ASP A 273 76.88 4.44 14.35
CA ASP A 273 77.56 3.76 15.45
C ASP A 273 78.98 3.32 15.06
N GLU A 274 79.13 2.74 13.86
CA GLU A 274 80.44 2.39 13.29
C GLU A 274 81.35 3.61 13.11
N ILE A 275 80.81 4.74 12.60
CA ILE A 275 81.56 6.00 12.45
C ILE A 275 82.00 6.52 13.82
N SER A 276 81.11 6.52 14.81
CA SER A 276 81.44 6.97 16.17
C SER A 276 82.54 6.12 16.79
N GLY A 277 82.47 4.79 16.66
CA GLY A 277 83.49 3.86 17.17
C GLY A 277 84.83 4.00 16.45
N ALA A 278 84.81 4.16 15.12
CA ALA A 278 86.04 4.38 14.34
C ALA A 278 86.70 5.74 14.68
N ALA A 279 85.89 6.78 14.90
CA ALA A 279 86.38 8.06 15.38
C ALA A 279 87.00 7.93 16.78
N GLU A 280 86.38 7.20 17.70
CA GLU A 280 86.96 6.96 19.04
C GLU A 280 88.34 6.29 18.96
N SER A 281 88.47 5.26 18.10
CA SER A 281 89.77 4.61 17.85
C SER A 281 90.80 5.57 17.25
N THR A 282 90.38 6.42 16.30
CA THR A 282 91.27 7.41 15.67
C THR A 282 91.73 8.47 16.67
N ALA A 283 90.87 8.89 17.60
CA ALA A 283 91.21 9.82 18.65
C ALA A 283 92.24 9.22 19.62
N SER A 284 92.10 7.93 19.97
CA SER A 284 93.09 7.20 20.78
C SER A 284 94.45 7.18 20.08
N ILE A 285 94.48 6.83 18.79
CA ILE A 285 95.71 6.82 17.98
C ILE A 285 96.34 8.21 17.92
N ALA A 286 95.55 9.27 17.70
CA ALA A 286 96.04 10.64 17.70
C ALA A 286 96.67 11.02 19.05
N GLY A 287 96.08 10.61 20.17
CA GLY A 287 96.64 10.80 21.51
C GLY A 287 97.99 10.08 21.69
N GLU A 288 98.12 8.85 21.18
CA GLU A 288 99.39 8.12 21.18
C GLU A 288 100.46 8.84 20.34
N ILE A 289 100.10 9.34 19.15
CA ILE A 289 101.04 10.09 18.29
C ILE A 289 101.52 11.37 18.99
N ASP A 290 100.63 12.10 19.66
CA ASP A 290 100.98 13.30 20.42
C ASP A 290 101.97 12.98 21.57
N GLY A 291 101.71 11.90 22.30
CA GLY A 291 102.63 11.40 23.33
C GLY A 291 104.01 11.03 22.78
N ILE A 292 104.03 10.31 21.66
CA ILE A 292 105.27 9.94 20.95
C ILE A 292 106.02 11.20 20.46
N ALA A 293 105.30 12.19 19.94
CA ALA A 293 105.87 13.45 19.48
C ALA A 293 106.52 14.22 20.65
N GLN A 294 105.89 14.25 21.81
CA GLN A 294 106.44 14.85 23.02
C GLN A 294 107.73 14.16 23.48
N GLU A 295 107.73 12.82 23.54
CA GLU A 295 108.94 12.03 23.87
C GLU A 295 110.08 12.28 22.87
N THR A 296 109.76 12.31 21.58
CA THR A 296 110.72 12.58 20.50
C THR A 296 111.32 13.98 20.62
N GLY A 297 110.51 14.98 20.97
CA GLY A 297 110.96 16.36 21.21
C GLY A 297 111.92 16.47 22.40
N VAL A 298 111.61 15.79 23.51
CA VAL A 298 112.49 15.73 24.70
C VAL A 298 113.79 15.00 24.37
N LEU A 299 113.72 13.89 23.64
CA LEU A 299 114.88 13.12 23.21
C LEU A 299 115.82 13.98 22.37
N ALA A 300 115.30 14.70 21.37
CA ALA A 300 116.08 15.63 20.55
C ALA A 300 116.81 16.68 21.41
N GLY A 301 116.11 17.32 22.35
CA GLY A 301 116.70 18.30 23.27
C GLY A 301 117.80 17.71 24.16
N SER A 302 117.57 16.54 24.75
CA SER A 302 118.56 15.85 25.60
C SER A 302 119.79 15.38 24.81
N THR A 303 119.63 15.13 23.51
CA THR A 303 120.68 14.65 22.62
C THR A 303 121.64 15.79 22.22
N VAL A 304 121.13 17.02 22.04
CA VAL A 304 121.97 18.24 21.89
C VAL A 304 122.85 18.43 23.12
N GLU A 305 122.27 18.31 24.32
CA GLU A 305 122.99 18.49 25.58
C GLU A 305 124.06 17.41 25.80
N LYS A 306 123.77 16.15 25.46
CA LYS A 306 124.73 15.04 25.53
C LYS A 306 125.82 15.13 24.46
N ALA A 307 125.52 15.55 23.23
CA ALA A 307 126.51 15.73 22.16
C ALA A 307 127.49 16.88 22.46
N ALA A 308 127.02 17.96 23.08
CA ALA A 308 127.91 19.04 23.55
C ALA A 308 128.90 18.56 24.64
N ARG A 309 128.53 17.54 25.43
CA ARG A 309 129.41 16.93 26.46
C ARG A 309 130.33 15.83 25.91
N MET A 310 130.01 15.21 24.78
CA MET A 310 130.74 14.05 24.23
C MET A 310 131.54 14.43 22.98
N ARG A 311 132.73 15.01 23.15
CA ARG A 311 133.61 15.32 22.00
C ARG A 311 134.42 14.12 21.46
N ILE A 312 134.27 12.88 21.96
CA ILE A 312 135.07 11.71 21.48
C ILE A 312 134.38 10.33 21.71
N SER A 313 133.14 10.06 21.27
CA SER A 313 132.70 8.64 21.24
C SER A 313 131.58 8.32 20.25
N ALA A 314 131.92 7.54 19.22
CA ALA A 314 131.03 7.08 18.14
C ALA A 314 129.86 6.16 18.60
N GLY A 315 129.83 5.72 19.87
CA GLY A 315 128.84 4.76 20.36
C GLY A 315 127.44 5.33 20.66
N GLY A 316 127.34 6.61 21.02
CA GLY A 316 126.05 7.23 21.39
C GLY A 316 125.13 7.52 20.21
N PHE A 317 125.69 7.77 19.02
CA PHE A 317 124.98 8.20 17.83
C PHE A 317 124.21 7.05 17.14
N GLY A 318 124.69 5.80 17.24
CA GLY A 318 124.01 4.63 16.66
C GLY A 318 122.68 4.29 17.32
N VAL A 319 122.54 4.56 18.62
CA VAL A 319 121.29 4.30 19.37
C VAL A 319 120.20 5.30 18.97
N VAL A 320 120.56 6.57 18.78
CA VAL A 320 119.64 7.62 18.32
C VAL A 320 119.14 7.31 16.90
N ALA A 321 120.04 6.87 16.01
CA ALA A 321 119.68 6.46 14.67
C ALA A 321 118.74 5.23 14.62
N GLN A 322 118.95 4.25 15.52
CA GLN A 322 118.04 3.10 15.65
C GLN A 322 116.64 3.50 16.15
N GLU A 323 116.56 4.42 17.12
CA GLU A 323 115.27 4.84 17.68
C GLU A 323 114.48 5.71 16.69
N ILE A 324 115.14 6.61 15.94
CA ILE A 324 114.51 7.37 14.84
C ILE A 324 113.96 6.42 13.76
N ARG A 325 114.69 5.34 13.43
CA ARG A 325 114.24 4.32 12.46
C ARG A 325 113.10 3.44 12.99
N LYS A 326 113.04 3.20 14.30
CA LYS A 326 111.91 2.51 14.93
C LYS A 326 110.66 3.39 14.91
N LEU A 327 110.83 4.68 15.20
CA LEU A 327 109.78 5.70 15.13
C LEU A 327 109.20 5.84 13.72
N SER A 328 110.06 5.94 12.70
CA SER A 328 109.66 5.94 11.29
C SER A 328 108.79 4.74 10.91
N ARG A 329 109.17 3.54 11.39
CA ARG A 329 108.40 2.31 11.15
C ARG A 329 107.01 2.38 11.80
N GLN A 330 106.92 2.90 13.02
CA GLN A 330 105.62 3.12 13.69
C GLN A 330 104.76 4.13 12.94
N CYS A 331 105.28 5.32 12.58
CA CYS A 331 104.54 6.31 11.80
C CYS A 331 104.05 5.75 10.45
N SER A 332 104.87 4.94 9.77
CA SER A 332 104.48 4.29 8.52
C SER A 332 103.37 3.25 8.72
N GLN A 333 103.39 2.50 9.82
CA GLN A 333 102.33 1.54 10.15
C GLN A 333 101.02 2.27 10.44
N THR A 334 101.07 3.35 11.22
CA THR A 334 99.88 4.17 11.54
C THR A 334 99.28 4.83 10.29
N ALA A 335 100.12 5.39 9.42
CA ALA A 335 99.62 5.99 8.18
C ALA A 335 98.96 4.95 7.25
N ASN A 336 99.46 3.70 7.23
CA ASN A 336 98.84 2.62 6.47
C ASN A 336 97.48 2.20 7.06
N ALA A 337 97.34 2.14 8.40
CA ALA A 337 96.06 1.90 9.04
C ALA A 337 95.04 3.02 8.75
N MET A 338 95.47 4.28 8.78
CA MET A 338 94.63 5.42 8.39
C MET A 338 94.23 5.36 6.90
N LYS A 339 95.11 4.90 6.01
CA LYS A 339 94.79 4.72 4.58
C LYS A 339 93.72 3.65 4.33
N GLU A 340 93.63 2.64 5.19
CA GLU A 340 92.56 1.64 5.12
C GLU A 340 91.21 2.22 5.57
N PHE A 341 91.23 3.17 6.51
CA PHE A 341 90.07 3.94 6.92
C PHE A 341 89.60 4.96 5.85
N GLU A 342 90.53 5.61 5.14
CA GLU A 342 90.24 6.51 4.01
C GLU A 342 89.33 5.84 2.96
N LYS A 343 89.54 4.54 2.68
CA LYS A 343 88.72 3.78 1.74
C LYS A 343 87.27 3.55 2.19
N LYS A 344 86.98 3.70 3.48
CA LYS A 344 85.65 3.54 4.08
C LYS A 344 84.88 4.86 4.20
N LEU A 345 85.54 6.00 3.97
CA LEU A 345 84.92 7.34 3.97
C LEU A 345 84.26 7.67 2.61
N GLY A 346 83.22 8.50 2.62
CA GLY A 346 82.57 9.03 1.41
C GLY A 346 83.46 10.00 0.63
N GLN A 347 83.20 10.16 -0.68
CA GLN A 347 84.06 10.92 -1.62
C GLN A 347 84.36 12.36 -1.19
N GLU A 348 83.45 13.02 -0.46
CA GLU A 348 83.56 14.44 -0.08
C GLU A 348 84.69 14.75 0.91
N HIS A 349 85.11 13.76 1.72
CA HIS A 349 86.15 13.95 2.75
C HIS A 349 87.44 13.16 2.48
N GLN A 350 87.50 12.43 1.36
CA GLN A 350 88.68 11.64 0.99
C GLN A 350 89.89 12.52 0.64
N GLU A 351 89.69 13.69 0.02
CA GLU A 351 90.83 14.54 -0.37
C GLU A 351 91.58 15.11 0.84
N GLU A 352 90.87 15.66 1.83
CA GLU A 352 91.48 16.24 3.03
C GLU A 352 92.11 15.15 3.92
N PHE A 353 91.40 14.04 4.12
CA PHE A 353 91.93 12.92 4.91
C PHE A 353 93.12 12.25 4.21
N GLY A 354 93.05 12.09 2.89
CA GLY A 354 94.15 11.58 2.05
C GLY A 354 95.38 12.48 2.09
N ALA A 355 95.21 13.82 2.12
CA ALA A 355 96.31 14.76 2.29
C ALA A 355 97.00 14.59 3.65
N LEU A 356 96.25 14.32 4.71
CA LEU A 356 96.78 14.05 6.05
C LEU A 356 97.57 12.73 6.10
N VAL A 357 97.02 11.65 5.52
CA VAL A 357 97.71 10.36 5.38
C VAL A 357 99.00 10.52 4.58
N ALA A 358 98.96 11.29 3.49
CA ALA A 358 100.13 11.59 2.68
C ALA A 358 101.20 12.35 3.47
N SER A 359 100.80 13.32 4.29
CA SER A 359 101.69 14.08 5.17
C SER A 359 102.36 13.18 6.23
N LEU A 360 101.60 12.27 6.85
CA LEU A 360 102.13 11.28 7.80
C LEU A 360 103.12 10.31 7.15
N LEU A 361 102.81 9.81 5.94
CA LEU A 361 103.75 8.99 5.16
C LEU A 361 105.02 9.77 4.79
N GLN A 362 104.89 11.06 4.48
CA GLN A 362 106.01 11.93 4.21
C GLN A 362 106.89 12.11 5.47
N ILE A 363 106.28 12.36 6.63
CA ILE A 363 106.96 12.40 7.95
C ILE A 363 107.71 11.09 8.22
N ALA A 364 107.08 9.94 8.01
CA ALA A 364 107.71 8.63 8.20
C ALA A 364 108.94 8.44 7.29
N ARG A 365 108.84 8.84 6.02
CA ARG A 365 109.95 8.77 5.05
C ARG A 365 111.09 9.70 5.43
N PHE A 366 110.80 10.94 5.78
CA PHE A 366 111.81 11.89 6.26
C PHE A 366 112.49 11.41 7.54
N SER A 367 111.72 10.89 8.50
CA SER A 367 112.26 10.28 9.71
C SER A 367 113.22 9.14 9.40
N ASN A 368 112.87 8.25 8.45
CA ASN A 368 113.76 7.15 8.06
C ASN A 368 115.07 7.68 7.46
N LEU A 369 114.98 8.70 6.60
CA LEU A 369 116.13 9.32 5.94
C LEU A 369 117.04 10.02 6.98
N LEU A 370 116.45 10.73 7.93
CA LEU A 370 117.13 11.34 9.09
C LEU A 370 117.82 10.28 9.95
N GLY A 371 117.15 9.16 10.22
CA GLY A 371 117.74 8.04 10.96
C GLY A 371 118.90 7.36 10.20
N VAL A 372 118.83 7.30 8.87
CA VAL A 372 119.95 6.82 8.03
C VAL A 372 121.11 7.81 8.07
N ASN A 373 120.85 9.10 7.91
CA ASN A 373 121.88 10.15 7.97
C ASN A 373 122.53 10.22 9.35
N ALA A 374 121.75 10.08 10.43
CA ALA A 374 122.25 9.96 11.80
C ALA A 374 123.19 8.76 11.97
N ALA A 375 122.88 7.61 11.36
CA ALA A 375 123.73 6.43 11.38
C ALA A 375 125.03 6.61 10.57
N VAL A 376 124.97 7.37 9.47
CA VAL A 376 126.13 7.68 8.63
C VAL A 376 127.06 8.67 9.33
N GLU A 377 126.53 9.70 9.95
CA GLU A 377 127.31 10.74 10.64
C GLU A 377 127.94 10.23 11.94
N ALA A 378 127.31 9.26 12.61
CA ALA A 378 127.92 8.49 13.70
C ALA A 378 129.28 7.86 13.33
N ALA A 379 129.53 7.62 12.04
CA ALA A 379 130.73 6.97 11.54
C ALA A 379 131.88 7.94 11.16
N HIS A 380 131.65 9.26 11.13
CA HIS A 380 132.68 10.27 10.82
C HIS A 380 133.02 11.14 12.05
N VAL A 381 134.31 11.22 12.42
CA VAL A 381 134.77 11.81 13.70
C VAL A 381 135.30 13.26 13.58
N GLU A 382 135.46 13.81 12.38
CA GLU A 382 135.94 15.20 12.20
C GLU A 382 134.88 16.08 11.52
N GLY A 383 134.23 16.97 12.28
CA GLY A 383 133.29 17.98 11.78
C GLY A 383 131.89 17.97 12.42
N ALA A 384 131.53 16.88 13.11
CA ALA A 384 130.16 16.51 13.49
C ALA A 384 129.36 17.51 14.38
N GLY A 385 129.96 18.55 14.97
CA GLY A 385 129.27 19.41 15.94
C GLY A 385 128.16 20.30 15.36
N ASN A 386 128.38 20.90 14.19
CA ASN A 386 127.43 21.83 13.57
C ASN A 386 126.33 21.09 12.78
N GLU A 387 126.67 20.00 12.10
CA GLU A 387 125.72 19.18 11.33
C GLU A 387 124.83 18.34 12.24
N PHE A 388 125.33 17.89 13.40
CA PHE A 388 124.51 17.20 14.40
C PHE A 388 123.49 18.13 15.06
N LYS A 389 123.87 19.39 15.34
CA LYS A 389 122.93 20.39 15.84
C LYS A 389 121.77 20.59 14.85
N ALA A 390 122.07 20.73 13.56
CA ALA A 390 121.07 20.85 12.50
C ALA A 390 120.12 19.63 12.46
N MET A 391 120.65 18.42 12.61
CA MET A 391 119.85 17.18 12.68
C MET A 391 118.92 17.15 13.89
N THR A 392 119.39 17.53 15.08
CA THR A 392 118.53 17.62 16.28
C THR A 392 117.50 18.73 16.18
N ASP A 393 117.83 19.88 15.58
CA ASP A 393 116.88 20.96 15.31
C ASP A 393 115.79 20.48 14.34
N GLU A 394 116.15 19.65 13.35
CA GLU A 394 115.22 19.05 12.39
C GLU A 394 114.33 17.95 13.01
N ILE A 395 114.86 17.12 13.91
CA ILE A 395 114.06 16.14 14.69
C ILE A 395 113.11 16.87 15.64
N HIS A 396 113.54 17.97 16.26
CA HIS A 396 112.69 18.78 17.12
C HIS A 396 111.57 19.46 16.32
N ALA A 397 111.89 20.05 15.16
CA ALA A 397 110.90 20.62 14.25
C ALA A 397 109.90 19.56 13.77
N LEU A 398 110.36 18.34 13.49
CA LEU A 398 109.51 17.22 13.11
C LEU A 398 108.56 16.77 14.25
N ALA A 399 109.07 16.71 15.48
CA ALA A 399 108.28 16.40 16.67
C ALA A 399 107.17 17.44 16.88
N VAL A 400 107.50 18.73 16.79
CA VAL A 400 106.51 19.83 16.88
C VAL A 400 105.43 19.67 15.80
N ARG A 401 105.82 19.44 14.53
CA ARG A 401 104.84 19.21 13.45
C ARG A 401 103.98 17.97 13.67
N SER A 402 104.52 16.91 14.27
CA SER A 402 103.78 15.66 14.52
C SER A 402 102.76 15.84 15.64
N ALA A 403 103.12 16.58 16.70
CA ALA A 403 102.20 16.98 17.77
C ALA A 403 101.08 17.87 17.24
N ASP A 404 101.40 18.88 16.41
CA ASP A 404 100.40 19.75 15.80
C ASP A 404 99.44 18.96 14.88
N ALA A 405 99.95 18.02 14.08
CA ALA A 405 99.15 17.14 13.22
C ALA A 405 98.24 16.20 14.04
N ALA A 406 98.77 15.60 15.11
CA ALA A 406 98.00 14.75 16.03
C ALA A 406 96.89 15.53 16.73
N LYS A 407 97.19 16.74 17.21
CA LYS A 407 96.22 17.64 17.85
C LYS A 407 95.10 18.05 16.89
N SER A 408 95.45 18.37 15.63
CA SER A 408 94.49 18.69 14.58
C SER A 408 93.60 17.47 14.24
N THR A 409 94.20 16.29 14.14
CA THR A 409 93.48 15.01 13.93
C THR A 409 92.49 14.74 15.07
N GLY A 410 92.91 14.93 16.31
CA GLY A 410 92.04 14.77 17.48
C GLY A 410 90.92 15.82 17.57
N ALA A 411 91.10 17.01 17.01
CA ALA A 411 90.04 18.01 16.90
C ALA A 411 89.00 17.60 15.83
N LEU A 412 89.46 17.20 14.64
CA LEU A 412 88.59 16.71 13.57
C LEU A 412 87.79 15.48 14.00
N THR A 413 88.44 14.56 14.70
CA THR A 413 87.82 13.31 15.14
C THR A 413 86.76 13.53 16.23
N ARG A 414 86.99 14.47 17.15
CA ARG A 414 85.97 14.91 18.10
C ARG A 414 84.77 15.53 17.38
N SER A 415 85.03 16.37 16.38
CA SER A 415 83.97 16.93 15.52
C SER A 415 83.17 15.83 14.82
N SER A 416 83.83 14.81 14.26
CA SER A 416 83.16 13.64 13.65
C SER A 416 82.32 12.85 14.64
N GLN A 417 82.76 12.67 15.89
CA GLN A 417 81.96 12.04 16.94
C GLN A 417 80.71 12.85 17.28
N ASP A 418 80.84 14.16 17.41
CA ASP A 418 79.71 15.04 17.71
C ASP A 418 78.68 15.03 16.57
N LEU A 419 79.14 15.09 15.31
CA LEU A 419 78.28 14.97 14.13
C LEU A 419 77.58 13.61 14.06
N ALA A 420 78.30 12.50 14.32
CA ALA A 420 77.70 11.16 14.34
C ALA A 420 76.64 11.03 15.43
N ARG A 421 76.90 11.56 16.63
CA ARG A 421 75.93 11.58 17.75
C ARG A 421 74.69 12.41 17.40
N GLN A 422 74.86 13.58 16.80
CA GLN A 422 73.73 14.38 16.31
C GLN A 422 72.93 13.62 15.24
N GLY A 423 73.62 12.95 14.31
CA GLY A 423 73.00 12.08 13.31
C GLY A 423 72.16 10.96 13.93
N VAL A 424 72.63 10.32 15.00
CA VAL A 424 71.86 9.31 15.76
C VAL A 424 70.60 9.92 16.39
N VAL A 425 70.70 11.10 17.00
CA VAL A 425 69.54 11.76 17.64
C VAL A 425 68.46 12.08 16.60
N ILE A 426 68.83 12.75 15.51
CA ILE A 426 67.91 13.07 14.41
C ILE A 426 67.32 11.78 13.81
N SER A 427 68.14 10.73 13.69
CA SER A 427 67.67 9.47 13.13
C SER A 427 66.64 8.76 14.00
N ARG A 428 66.80 8.81 15.31
CA ARG A 428 65.80 8.26 16.24
C ARG A 428 64.50 9.07 16.25
N GLU A 429 64.58 10.38 16.07
CA GLU A 429 63.39 11.23 15.95
C GLU A 429 62.59 10.88 14.70
N ILE A 430 63.25 10.76 13.55
CA ILE A 430 62.60 10.33 12.30
C ILE A 430 62.03 8.89 12.43
N ASP A 431 62.74 7.96 13.08
CA ASP A 431 62.23 6.59 13.30
C ASP A 431 60.89 6.60 14.08
N ARG A 432 60.78 7.47 15.09
CA ARG A 432 59.55 7.66 15.87
C ARG A 432 58.42 8.27 15.05
N GLU A 433 58.71 9.26 14.22
CA GLU A 433 57.73 9.85 13.29
C GLU A 433 57.23 8.82 12.26
N LEU A 434 58.14 7.98 11.74
CA LEU A 434 57.78 6.90 10.83
C LEU A 434 56.88 5.85 11.51
N GLU A 435 57.11 5.55 12.79
CA GLU A 435 56.26 4.63 13.56
C GLU A 435 54.82 5.15 13.69
N GLY A 436 54.64 6.44 14.05
CA GLY A 436 53.33 7.08 14.04
C GLY A 436 52.66 7.10 12.66
N ALA A 437 53.46 7.26 11.59
CA ALA A 437 52.95 7.21 10.22
C ALA A 437 52.45 5.80 9.82
N VAL A 438 53.09 4.72 10.29
CA VAL A 438 52.59 3.35 10.08
C VAL A 438 51.23 3.15 10.76
N GLU A 439 51.11 3.58 12.01
CA GLU A 439 49.84 3.47 12.77
C GLU A 439 48.72 4.23 12.06
N ALA A 440 49.00 5.44 11.58
CA ALA A 440 48.03 6.24 10.82
C ALA A 440 47.61 5.55 9.50
N ALA A 441 48.56 5.01 8.74
CA ALA A 441 48.25 4.27 7.51
C ALA A 441 47.40 3.02 7.78
N GLN A 442 47.70 2.27 8.84
CA GLN A 442 46.90 1.12 9.25
C GLN A 442 45.49 1.52 9.69
N ALA A 443 45.34 2.64 10.40
CA ALA A 443 44.03 3.17 10.77
C ALA A 443 43.20 3.53 9.53
N ILE A 444 43.79 4.18 8.52
CA ILE A 444 43.11 4.49 7.25
C ILE A 444 42.64 3.21 6.55
N ALA A 445 43.48 2.17 6.49
CA ALA A 445 43.11 0.90 5.87
C ALA A 445 41.91 0.24 6.58
N ARG A 446 41.90 0.23 7.92
CA ARG A 446 40.77 -0.29 8.71
C ARG A 446 39.49 0.50 8.49
N PHE A 447 39.57 1.84 8.50
CA PHE A 447 38.41 2.68 8.22
C PHE A 447 37.85 2.45 6.81
N ALA A 448 38.72 2.25 5.82
CA ALA A 448 38.28 1.94 4.46
C ALA A 448 37.55 0.59 4.38
N ASP A 449 38.00 -0.41 5.13
CA ASP A 449 37.31 -1.72 5.24
C ASP A 449 35.95 -1.60 5.94
N ASP A 450 35.86 -0.84 7.03
CA ASP A 450 34.58 -0.58 7.71
C ASP A 450 33.58 0.12 6.78
N ILE A 451 34.04 1.09 5.99
CA ILE A 451 33.20 1.75 4.97
C ILE A 451 32.74 0.75 3.91
N LEU A 452 33.62 -0.14 3.44
CA LEU A 452 33.25 -1.17 2.48
C LEU A 452 32.16 -2.10 3.02
N GLN A 453 32.29 -2.55 4.28
CA GLN A 453 31.25 -3.36 4.93
C GLN A 453 29.93 -2.60 5.07
N SER A 454 29.98 -1.31 5.42
CA SER A 454 28.77 -0.47 5.48
C SER A 454 28.11 -0.30 4.12
N ILE A 455 28.90 -0.24 3.04
CA ILE A 455 28.39 -0.13 1.68
C ILE A 455 27.70 -1.42 1.23
N GLU A 456 28.25 -2.59 1.58
CA GLU A 456 27.58 -3.88 1.33
C GLU A 456 26.19 -3.91 1.97
N GLY A 457 26.07 -3.45 3.22
CA GLY A 457 24.79 -3.28 3.91
C GLY A 457 23.85 -2.29 3.20
N GLN A 458 24.37 -1.15 2.72
CA GLN A 458 23.57 -0.19 1.94
C GLN A 458 23.06 -0.79 0.64
N THR A 459 23.89 -1.52 -0.10
CA THR A 459 23.50 -2.16 -1.36
C THR A 459 22.39 -3.18 -1.13
N ALA A 460 22.52 -4.03 -0.10
CA ALA A 460 21.46 -4.96 0.27
C ALA A 460 20.15 -4.24 0.66
N GLY A 461 20.25 -3.13 1.41
CA GLY A 461 19.09 -2.31 1.75
C GLY A 461 18.43 -1.67 0.52
N ILE A 462 19.20 -1.19 -0.46
CA ILE A 462 18.68 -0.65 -1.72
C ILE A 462 17.95 -1.72 -2.52
N GLU A 463 18.48 -2.94 -2.60
CA GLU A 463 17.83 -4.07 -3.26
C GLU A 463 16.49 -4.42 -2.60
N GLU A 464 16.44 -4.44 -1.27
CA GLU A 464 15.20 -4.69 -0.53
C GLU A 464 14.16 -3.58 -0.78
N ILE A 465 14.57 -2.31 -0.74
CA ILE A 465 13.66 -1.20 -1.03
C ILE A 465 13.14 -1.29 -2.48
N ASN A 466 14.00 -1.62 -3.45
CA ASN A 466 13.58 -1.84 -4.84
C ASN A 466 12.54 -2.96 -4.96
N ALA A 467 12.74 -4.09 -4.27
CA ALA A 467 11.79 -5.20 -4.28
C ALA A 467 10.42 -4.80 -3.68
N ARG A 468 10.44 -4.04 -2.58
CA ARG A 468 9.22 -3.50 -1.96
C ARG A 468 8.55 -2.47 -2.86
N ALA A 469 9.30 -1.58 -3.51
CA ALA A 469 8.76 -0.61 -4.45
C ALA A 469 8.06 -1.31 -5.63
N ALA A 470 8.66 -2.37 -6.18
CA ALA A 470 8.02 -3.18 -7.23
C ALA A 470 6.70 -3.83 -6.76
N HIS A 471 6.66 -4.33 -5.51
CA HIS A 471 5.41 -4.85 -4.94
C HIS A 471 4.34 -3.75 -4.80
N ILE A 472 4.72 -2.55 -4.35
CA ILE A 472 3.80 -1.41 -4.27
C ILE A 472 3.30 -1.04 -5.66
N THR A 473 4.15 -1.01 -6.69
CA THR A 473 3.71 -0.79 -8.08
C THR A 473 2.62 -1.77 -8.50
N GLY A 474 2.79 -3.06 -8.20
CA GLY A 474 1.77 -4.07 -8.50
C GLY A 474 0.44 -3.83 -7.77
N VAL A 475 0.49 -3.41 -6.50
CA VAL A 475 -0.72 -3.03 -5.73
C VAL A 475 -1.36 -1.77 -6.33
N THR A 476 -0.56 -0.77 -6.71
CA THR A 476 -1.01 0.47 -7.33
C THR A 476 -1.72 0.22 -8.66
N GLU A 477 -1.18 -0.66 -9.51
CA GLU A 477 -1.85 -1.08 -10.76
C GLU A 477 -3.17 -1.80 -10.49
N LYS A 478 -3.18 -2.72 -9.52
CA LYS A 478 -4.40 -3.42 -9.13
C LYS A 478 -5.45 -2.47 -8.57
N ASN A 479 -5.02 -1.44 -7.83
CA ASN A 479 -5.89 -0.40 -7.31
C ASN A 479 -6.51 0.44 -8.44
N ALA A 480 -5.70 0.85 -9.42
CA ALA A 480 -6.17 1.58 -10.59
C ALA A 480 -7.17 0.75 -11.41
N SER A 481 -6.88 -0.54 -11.65
CA SER A 481 -7.80 -1.46 -12.31
C SER A 481 -9.11 -1.63 -11.52
N GLY A 482 -9.01 -1.85 -10.21
CA GLY A 482 -10.19 -2.02 -9.35
C GLY A 482 -11.07 -0.78 -9.28
N ALA A 483 -10.47 0.42 -9.32
CA ALA A 483 -11.22 1.67 -9.47
C ALA A 483 -11.95 1.75 -10.82
N ALA A 484 -11.30 1.36 -11.92
CA ALA A 484 -11.92 1.33 -13.23
C ALA A 484 -13.09 0.35 -13.29
N ASP A 485 -12.93 -0.85 -12.75
CA ASP A 485 -14.01 -1.85 -12.66
C ASP A 485 -15.18 -1.36 -11.81
N SER A 486 -14.88 -0.68 -10.68
CA SER A 486 -15.90 -0.09 -9.81
C SER A 486 -16.67 1.04 -10.50
N LEU A 487 -16.01 1.85 -11.33
CA LEU A 487 -16.66 2.88 -12.16
C LEU A 487 -17.57 2.27 -13.23
N LEU A 488 -17.17 1.15 -13.84
CA LEU A 488 -18.01 0.42 -14.80
C LEU A 488 -19.25 -0.16 -14.09
N ALA A 489 -19.07 -0.76 -12.91
CA ALA A 489 -20.17 -1.27 -12.11
C ALA A 489 -21.13 -0.14 -11.67
N ALA A 490 -20.60 1.03 -11.29
CA ALA A 490 -21.41 2.18 -10.93
C ALA A 490 -22.25 2.70 -12.12
N LYS A 491 -21.68 2.75 -13.34
CA LYS A 491 -22.43 3.10 -14.56
C LYS A 491 -23.55 2.10 -14.88
N GLU A 492 -23.30 0.82 -14.68
CA GLU A 492 -24.36 -0.20 -14.86
C GLU A 492 -25.47 -0.02 -13.81
N LEU A 493 -25.11 0.25 -12.55
CA LEU A 493 -26.09 0.58 -11.50
C LEU A 493 -26.89 1.84 -11.83
N GLU A 494 -26.26 2.89 -12.36
CA GLU A 494 -26.95 4.10 -12.80
C GLU A 494 -28.03 3.79 -13.84
N ALA A 495 -27.71 2.95 -14.84
CA ALA A 495 -28.66 2.52 -15.84
C ALA A 495 -29.83 1.72 -15.23
N GLN A 496 -29.57 0.83 -14.27
CA GLN A 496 -30.62 0.08 -13.57
C GLN A 496 -31.49 0.98 -12.70
N VAL A 497 -30.90 1.92 -11.96
CA VAL A 497 -31.60 2.92 -11.14
C VAL A 497 -32.51 3.78 -12.02
N ALA A 498 -32.02 4.26 -13.17
CA ALA A 498 -32.82 5.03 -14.10
C ALA A 498 -34.04 4.24 -14.63
N LYS A 499 -33.84 2.95 -14.93
CA LYS A 499 -34.92 2.05 -15.36
C LYS A 499 -35.94 1.81 -14.25
N LEU A 500 -35.50 1.52 -13.02
CA LEU A 500 -36.37 1.33 -11.86
C LEU A 500 -37.14 2.61 -11.53
N SER A 501 -36.48 3.77 -11.52
CA SER A 501 -37.09 5.07 -11.31
C SER A 501 -38.18 5.35 -12.34
N THR A 502 -37.92 5.06 -13.62
CA THR A 502 -38.92 5.18 -14.69
C THR A 502 -40.13 4.28 -14.45
N MET A 503 -39.92 3.04 -13.98
CA MET A 503 -41.02 2.11 -13.66
C MET A 503 -41.85 2.59 -12.47
N VAL A 504 -41.20 3.04 -11.40
CA VAL A 504 -41.86 3.57 -10.19
C VAL A 504 -42.64 4.84 -10.52
N ASN A 505 -42.10 5.73 -11.35
CA ASN A 505 -42.75 6.99 -11.75
C ASN A 505 -44.01 6.79 -12.61
N ARG A 506 -44.28 5.57 -13.12
CA ARG A 506 -45.57 5.26 -13.76
C ARG A 506 -46.70 5.18 -12.75
N PHE A 507 -46.39 4.91 -11.48
CA PHE A 507 -47.38 4.82 -10.42
C PHE A 507 -47.68 6.21 -9.87
N THR A 508 -48.97 6.47 -9.65
CA THR A 508 -49.45 7.63 -8.90
C THR A 508 -49.80 7.14 -7.50
N PHE A 509 -48.95 7.48 -6.52
CA PHE A 509 -49.05 7.01 -5.13
C PHE A 509 -48.80 8.13 -4.12
#